data_AF-J9APP1-F1
#
_entry.id   AF-J9APP1-F1
#
_cell.length_a   1.000
_cell.length_b   1.000
_cell.length_c   1.000
_cell.angle_alpha   90.00
_cell.angle_beta   90.00
_cell.angle_gamma   90.00
#
_symmetry.space_group_name_H-M   'P 1'
#
loop_
_entity.id
_entity.type
_entity.pdbx_description
1 polymer ?
#
loop_
_entity_poly.entity_id
_entity_poly.type
_entity_poly.pdbx_seq_one_letter_code
_entity_poly.pdbx_strand_id
1 'polypeptide(L)'
;VLDDENTFECNEQNKDAIHEVLANMFFTKIALPEMGFVENFADFLIDAEINNLPVLKRVCEGYLCSELNSKRDLITSLLLELLFLAIVFNLRVLKSMTLSELSDRPDELNVPDALLALDEY
;
A
#
# COMPACT_ATOMS: atom_id res chain seq x y z
N VAL A 1 -10.10 -26.04 36.87
CA VAL A 1 -9.97 -25.89 35.41
C VAL A 1 -11.37 -25.59 34.92
N LEU A 2 -11.67 -24.31 34.72
CA LEU A 2 -12.95 -23.89 34.17
C LEU A 2 -12.73 -23.89 32.66
N ASP A 3 -13.38 -24.83 31.98
CA ASP A 3 -13.50 -24.83 30.53
C ASP A 3 -14.18 -23.54 30.11
N ASP A 4 -13.40 -22.64 29.49
CA ASP A 4 -13.92 -21.48 28.78
C ASP A 4 -14.35 -21.93 27.38
N GLU A 5 -15.38 -22.79 27.32
CA GLU A 5 -16.02 -23.29 26.10
C GLU A 5 -16.77 -22.21 25.29
N ASN A 6 -16.66 -20.94 25.67
CA ASN A 6 -17.27 -19.80 24.98
C ASN A 6 -16.30 -18.88 24.26
N THR A 7 -15.03 -19.28 24.15
CA THR A 7 -14.09 -18.54 23.30
C THR A 7 -14.46 -18.87 21.86
N PHE A 8 -15.06 -17.91 21.15
CA PHE A 8 -15.33 -17.94 19.70
C PHE A 8 -13.98 -17.96 18.95
N GLU A 9 -13.19 -19.00 19.16
CA GLU A 9 -11.89 -19.18 18.52
C GLU A 9 -12.15 -19.45 17.04
N CYS A 10 -11.81 -18.48 16.22
CA CYS A 10 -11.79 -18.67 14.78
C CYS A 10 -10.91 -19.90 14.48
N ASN A 11 -11.48 -20.92 13.84
CA ASN A 11 -10.70 -21.98 13.20
C ASN A 11 -9.52 -21.34 12.47
N GLU A 12 -8.29 -21.78 12.75
CA GLU A 12 -7.06 -21.27 12.13
C GLU A 12 -7.15 -21.22 10.59
N GLN A 13 -7.93 -22.10 9.96
CA GLN A 13 -8.19 -22.10 8.51
C GLN A 13 -9.02 -20.90 8.00
N ASN A 14 -9.83 -20.28 8.87
CA ASN A 14 -10.69 -19.14 8.53
C ASN A 14 -10.15 -17.80 9.04
N LYS A 15 -9.14 -17.84 9.92
CA LYS A 15 -8.59 -16.69 10.62
C LYS A 15 -8.00 -15.67 9.65
N ASP A 16 -7.22 -16.11 8.67
CA ASP A 16 -6.63 -15.24 7.65
C ASP A 16 -7.70 -14.54 6.80
N ALA A 17 -8.72 -15.29 6.37
CA ALA A 17 -9.82 -14.73 5.59
C ALA A 17 -10.63 -13.70 6.38
N ILE A 18 -10.90 -13.97 7.66
CA ILE A 18 -11.60 -13.03 8.54
C ILE A 18 -10.74 -11.79 8.79
N HIS A 19 -9.44 -11.96 9.07
CA HIS A 19 -8.52 -10.85 9.25
C HIS A 19 -8.42 -9.99 7.99
N GLU A 20 -8.42 -10.61 6.81
CA GLU A 20 -8.40 -9.91 5.53
C GLU A 20 -9.69 -9.14 5.28
N VAL A 21 -10.85 -9.69 5.60
CA VAL A 21 -12.14 -8.98 5.52
C VAL A 21 -12.16 -7.79 6.48
N LEU A 22 -11.72 -7.98 7.73
CA LEU A 22 -11.66 -6.91 8.73
C LEU A 22 -10.65 -5.82 8.34
N ALA A 23 -9.48 -6.22 7.84
CA ALA A 23 -8.45 -5.31 7.34
C ALA A 23 -8.96 -4.50 6.14
N ASN A 24 -9.63 -5.15 5.18
CA ASN A 24 -10.27 -4.48 4.05
C ASN A 24 -11.34 -3.49 4.52
N MET A 25 -12.18 -3.88 5.48
CA MET A 25 -13.20 -2.99 6.02
C MET A 25 -12.58 -1.78 6.73
N PHE A 26 -11.62 -2.01 7.61
CA PHE A 26 -10.90 -0.94 8.31
C PHE A 26 -10.21 0.00 7.34
N PHE A 27 -9.44 -0.56 6.40
CA PHE A 27 -8.71 0.22 5.42
C PHE A 27 -9.65 1.04 4.54
N THR A 28 -10.66 0.43 3.93
CA THR A 28 -11.53 1.13 2.98
C THR A 28 -12.54 2.08 3.62
N LYS A 29 -12.96 1.84 4.87
CA LYS A 29 -14.00 2.65 5.53
C LYS A 29 -13.48 3.66 6.52
N ILE A 30 -12.28 3.44 7.08
CA ILE A 30 -11.71 4.30 8.13
C ILE A 30 -10.44 4.96 7.63
N ALA A 31 -9.41 4.17 7.28
CA ALA A 31 -8.10 4.73 6.93
C ALA A 31 -8.12 5.47 5.59
N LEU A 32 -8.69 4.87 4.54
CA LEU A 32 -8.67 5.41 3.19
C LEU A 32 -9.39 6.76 3.05
N PRO A 33 -10.57 7.01 3.66
CA PRO A 33 -11.17 8.34 3.69
C PRO A 33 -10.28 9.44 4.27
N GLU A 34 -9.31 9.08 5.11
CA GLU A 34 -8.34 10.00 5.72
C GLU A 34 -7.06 10.12 4.86
N MET A 35 -6.88 9.26 3.86
CA MET A 35 -5.75 9.29 2.93
C MET A 35 -6.07 10.10 1.68
N GLY A 36 -5.78 11.40 1.75
CA GLY A 36 -5.88 12.28 0.59
C GLY A 36 -4.68 12.21 -0.36
N PHE A 37 -3.49 11.89 0.16
CA PHE A 37 -2.21 11.98 -0.54
C PHE A 37 -1.34 10.74 -0.33
N VAL A 38 -0.34 10.53 -1.16
CA VAL A 38 0.51 9.31 -1.15
C VAL A 38 1.38 9.23 0.10
N GLU A 39 1.79 10.36 0.64
CA GLU A 39 2.50 10.53 1.90
C GLU A 39 1.70 9.93 3.07
N ASN A 40 0.38 10.07 3.06
CA ASN A 40 -0.48 9.49 4.09
C ASN A 40 -0.42 7.95 4.09
N PHE A 41 -0.13 7.32 2.95
CA PHE A 41 0.10 5.88 2.87
C PHE A 41 1.46 5.49 3.47
N ALA A 42 2.47 6.37 3.40
CA ALA A 42 3.76 6.12 4.03
C ALA A 42 3.60 6.01 5.55
N ASP A 43 2.96 6.98 6.19
CA ASP A 43 2.71 6.96 7.64
C ASP A 43 1.93 5.72 8.07
N PHE A 44 0.91 5.34 7.30
CA PHE A 44 0.16 4.12 7.56
C PHE A 44 0.97 2.84 7.40
N LEU A 45 1.81 2.76 6.37
CA LEU A 45 2.69 1.61 6.15
C LEU A 45 3.73 1.50 7.28
N ILE A 46 4.23 2.63 7.78
CA ILE A 46 5.09 2.69 8.98
C ILE A 46 4.34 2.12 10.18
N ASP A 47 3.13 2.62 10.46
CA ASP A 47 2.32 2.16 11.59
C ASP A 47 1.99 0.67 11.48
N ALA A 48 1.62 0.20 10.29
CA ALA A 48 1.34 -1.21 10.05
C ALA A 48 2.57 -2.10 10.25
N GLU A 49 3.76 -1.63 9.86
CA GLU A 49 5.02 -2.35 10.06
C GLU A 49 5.41 -2.39 11.55
N ILE A 50 5.38 -1.25 12.24
CA ILE A 50 5.72 -1.13 13.68
C ILE A 50 4.81 -2.03 14.53
N ASN A 51 3.52 -2.09 14.19
CA ASN A 51 2.53 -2.86 14.94
C ASN A 51 2.39 -4.31 14.47
N ASN A 52 3.23 -4.78 13.53
CA ASN A 52 3.18 -6.14 12.96
C ASN A 52 1.79 -6.49 12.40
N LEU A 53 1.25 -5.65 11.52
CA LEU A 53 -0.06 -5.80 10.89
C LEU A 53 0.08 -6.17 9.39
N PRO A 54 0.58 -7.38 9.06
CA PRO A 54 0.92 -7.76 7.68
C PRO A 54 -0.29 -7.83 6.75
N VAL A 55 -1.48 -8.11 7.28
CA VAL A 55 -2.72 -8.15 6.49
C VAL A 55 -3.12 -6.74 6.03
N LEU A 56 -3.01 -5.73 6.90
CA LEU A 56 -3.26 -4.33 6.54
C LEU A 56 -2.27 -3.84 5.49
N LYS A 57 -0.99 -4.22 5.62
CA LYS A 57 0.03 -3.90 4.62
C LYS A 57 -0.32 -4.50 3.24
N ARG A 58 -0.79 -5.75 3.20
CA ARG A 58 -1.22 -6.41 1.95
C ARG A 58 -2.44 -5.75 1.33
N VAL A 59 -3.43 -5.38 2.15
CA VAL A 59 -4.62 -4.65 1.68
C VAL A 59 -4.24 -3.28 1.11
N CYS A 60 -3.35 -2.56 1.79
CA CYS A 60 -2.80 -1.29 1.31
C CYS A 60 -2.08 -1.45 -0.04
N GLU A 61 -1.21 -2.45 -0.16
CA GLU A 61 -0.54 -2.77 -1.43
C GLU A 61 -1.56 -3.04 -2.56
N GLY A 62 -2.59 -3.84 -2.28
CA GLY A 62 -3.64 -4.14 -3.25
C GLY A 62 -4.40 -2.89 -3.72
N TYR A 63 -4.69 -1.97 -2.81
CA TYR A 63 -5.32 -0.69 -3.15
C TYR A 63 -4.40 0.18 -4.02
N LEU A 64 -3.14 0.37 -3.62
CA LEU A 64 -2.17 1.17 -4.40
C LEU A 64 -1.97 0.59 -5.81
N CYS A 65 -1.93 -0.74 -5.94
CA CYS A 65 -1.88 -1.41 -7.24
C CYS A 65 -3.15 -1.17 -8.07
N SER A 66 -4.33 -1.16 -7.43
CA SER A 66 -5.59 -0.83 -8.11
C SER A 66 -5.60 0.60 -8.63
N GLU A 67 -5.10 1.55 -7.82
CA GLU A 67 -4.99 2.96 -8.23
C GLU A 67 -4.00 3.15 -9.38
N LEU A 68 -2.86 2.47 -9.32
CA LEU A 68 -1.87 2.48 -10.40
C LEU A 68 -2.45 1.92 -11.72
N ASN A 69 -3.28 0.88 -11.65
CA ASN A 69 -3.96 0.34 -12.82
C ASN A 69 -5.08 1.23 -13.37
N SER A 70 -5.74 2.02 -12.52
CA SER A 70 -6.90 2.84 -12.90
C SER A 70 -6.50 4.21 -13.44
N LYS A 71 -5.39 4.79 -12.95
CA LYS A 71 -4.88 6.11 -13.34
C LYS A 71 -3.78 5.99 -14.38
N ARG A 72 -4.06 6.43 -15.62
CA ARG A 72 -3.10 6.37 -16.74
C ARG A 72 -2.10 7.52 -16.77
N ASP A 73 -2.42 8.64 -16.14
CA ASP A 73 -1.65 9.88 -16.24
C ASP A 73 -0.96 10.24 -14.91
N LEU A 74 -0.31 9.27 -14.27
CA LEU A 74 0.51 9.53 -13.08
C LEU A 74 1.82 10.19 -13.50
N ILE A 75 2.23 11.24 -12.79
CA ILE A 75 3.53 11.90 -13.03
C ILE A 75 4.69 11.02 -12.53
N THR A 76 5.85 11.19 -13.14
CA THR A 76 7.02 10.33 -12.87
C THR A 76 7.58 10.47 -11.46
N SER A 77 7.51 11.66 -10.83
CA SER A 77 7.90 11.84 -9.43
C SER A 77 7.06 10.97 -8.48
N LEU A 78 5.74 10.96 -8.67
CA LEU A 78 4.84 10.11 -7.89
C LEU A 78 5.11 8.61 -8.08
N LEU A 79 5.44 8.17 -9.30
CA LEU A 79 5.84 6.77 -9.54
C LEU A 79 7.14 6.41 -8.82
N LEU A 80 8.08 7.35 -8.72
CA LEU A 80 9.34 7.17 -7.96
C LEU A 80 9.08 7.08 -6.46
N GLU A 81 8.19 7.90 -5.91
CA GLU A 81 7.76 7.81 -4.51
C GLU A 81 7.08 6.47 -4.20
N LEU A 82 6.15 6.04 -5.05
CA LEU A 82 5.50 4.73 -4.91
C LEU A 82 6.52 3.58 -5.01
N LEU A 83 7.52 3.68 -5.89
CA LEU A 83 8.61 2.71 -5.98
C LEU A 83 9.45 2.70 -4.70
N PHE A 84 9.77 3.86 -4.14
CA PHE A 84 10.48 3.97 -2.87
C PHE A 84 9.71 3.29 -1.73
N LEU A 85 8.43 3.59 -1.57
CA LEU A 85 7.57 2.94 -0.58
C LEU A 85 7.53 1.42 -0.79
N ALA A 86 7.39 0.98 -2.04
CA ALA A 86 7.34 -0.44 -2.35
C ALA A 86 8.63 -1.19 -2.00
N ILE A 87 9.78 -0.55 -2.14
CA ILE A 87 11.08 -1.11 -1.74
C ILE A 87 11.20 -1.14 -0.21
N VAL A 88 10.93 -0.02 0.47
CA VAL A 88 11.08 0.13 1.93
C VAL A 88 10.18 -0.85 2.69
N PHE A 89 8.91 -0.98 2.27
CA PHE A 89 7.92 -1.82 2.96
C PHE A 89 7.81 -3.24 2.37
N ASN A 90 8.66 -3.58 1.39
CA ASN A 90 8.67 -4.88 0.71
C ASN A 90 7.31 -5.24 0.05
N LEU A 91 6.70 -4.26 -0.63
CA LEU A 91 5.47 -4.41 -1.41
C LEU A 91 5.82 -4.91 -2.81
N ARG A 92 5.87 -6.23 -2.98
CA ARG A 92 6.41 -6.89 -4.17
C ARG A 92 5.63 -6.60 -5.46
N VAL A 93 4.30 -6.59 -5.39
CA VAL A 93 3.43 -6.35 -6.54
C VAL A 93 3.51 -4.88 -6.94
N LEU A 94 3.41 -3.97 -5.96
CA LEU A 94 3.50 -2.54 -6.22
C LEU A 94 4.86 -2.20 -6.85
N LYS A 95 5.96 -2.76 -6.32
CA LYS A 95 7.31 -2.59 -6.88
C LYS A 95 7.39 -3.03 -8.33
N SER A 96 6.80 -4.17 -8.67
CA SER A 96 6.83 -4.68 -10.04
C SER A 96 6.06 -3.79 -10.99
N MET A 97 4.89 -3.29 -10.56
CA MET A 97 4.05 -2.44 -11.39
C MET A 97 4.66 -1.07 -11.58
N THR A 98 5.17 -0.44 -10.52
CA THR A 98 5.83 0.87 -10.64
C THR A 98 7.09 0.81 -11.49
N LEU A 99 7.89 -0.25 -11.37
CA LEU A 99 9.03 -0.47 -12.27
C LEU A 99 8.62 -0.65 -13.73
N SER A 100 7.50 -1.33 -14.00
CA SER A 100 6.96 -1.47 -15.35
C SER A 100 6.66 -0.09 -15.95
N GLU A 101 5.90 0.75 -15.22
CA GLU A 101 5.50 2.06 -15.77
C GLU A 101 6.66 3.03 -15.92
N LEU A 102 7.65 2.96 -15.02
CA LEU A 102 8.88 3.74 -15.13
C LEU A 102 9.77 3.27 -16.29
N SER A 103 9.72 1.97 -16.64
CA SER A 103 10.53 1.43 -17.73
C SER A 103 10.14 1.97 -19.11
N ASP A 104 8.91 2.44 -19.25
CA ASP A 104 8.40 3.09 -20.47
C ASP A 104 8.75 4.59 -20.54
N ARG A 105 9.41 5.16 -19.51
CA ARG A 105 9.70 6.61 -19.40
C ARG A 105 11.19 6.94 -19.16
N PRO A 106 12.14 6.33 -19.88
CA PRO A 106 13.57 6.53 -19.62
C PRO A 106 14.02 7.98 -19.84
N ASP A 107 13.40 8.70 -20.77
CA ASP A 107 13.77 10.08 -21.10
C ASP A 107 13.46 11.06 -19.96
N GLU A 108 12.36 10.84 -19.23
CA GLU A 108 11.99 11.67 -18.07
C GLU A 108 12.96 11.46 -16.90
N LEU A 109 13.48 10.24 -16.74
CA LEU A 109 14.46 9.88 -15.71
C LEU A 109 15.85 10.46 -15.99
N ASN A 110 16.14 10.85 -17.25
CA ASN A 110 17.41 11.44 -17.63
C ASN A 110 17.52 12.93 -17.28
N VAL A 111 16.46 13.56 -16.74
CA VAL A 111 16.45 14.97 -16.35
C VAL A 111 16.01 15.13 -14.88
N PRO A 112 16.87 14.78 -13.90
CA PRO A 112 16.50 14.78 -12.49
C PRO A 112 16.03 16.14 -11.96
N ASP A 113 16.63 17.23 -12.45
CA ASP A 113 16.27 18.59 -12.03
C ASP A 113 14.82 18.96 -12.40
N ALA A 114 14.31 18.42 -13.51
CA ALA A 114 12.92 18.62 -13.90
C ALA A 114 11.96 17.83 -13.00
N LEU A 115 12.36 16.63 -12.56
CA LEU A 115 11.57 15.81 -11.64
C LEU A 115 11.46 16.46 -10.25
N LEU A 116 12.55 17.07 -9.78
CA LEU A 116 12.59 17.79 -8.50
C LEU A 116 11.83 19.13 -8.52
N ALA A 117 11.49 19.63 -9.71
CA ALA A 117 10.74 20.87 -9.90
C ALA A 117 9.23 20.65 -10.09
N LEU A 118 8.77 19.39 -10.16
CA LEU A 118 7.35 19.06 -10.15
C LEU A 118 6.82 19.28 -8.73
N ASP A 119 5.81 20.15 -8.58
CA ASP A 119 5.16 20.38 -7.28
C ASP A 119 4.63 19.04 -6.71
N GLU A 120 5.01 18.74 -5.46
CA GLU A 120 4.46 17.63 -4.68
C GLU A 120 2.94 17.80 -4.56
N TYR A 121 2.18 16.74 -4.87
CA TYR A 121 0.73 16.78 -5.05
C TYR A 121 -0.05 16.95 -3.75
#